data_AF-A0A1D6MFY9-F1
#
_entry.id   AF-A0A1D6MFY9-F1
#
_cell.length_a   1.000
_cell.length_b   1.000
_cell.length_c   1.000
_cell.angle_alpha   90.00
_cell.angle_beta   90.00
_cell.angle_gamma   90.00
#
_symmetry.space_group_name_H-M   'P 1'
#
loop_
_entity.id
_entity.type
_entity.pdbx_description
1 polymer ?
#
loop_
_entity_poly.entity_id
_entity_poly.type
_entity_poly.pdbx_seq_one_letter_code
_entity_poly.pdbx_strand_id
1 'polypeptide(L)'
;MRPRLVLFGDSITELSFASGGWGAALTDRFARQADVVLRGLSGYNTRWALKVLPRAMEGAAGAGAGADPAAVTVFFGANDASLPDQVQAHQHVPLKEYQSNLRAICAYFKVMDLSWIRMSWIGRSPIRRLGSSIAGAMALHCCHTHHSPTDLRASENPVNKY
;
A
#
# COMPACT_ATOMS: atom_id res chain seq x y z
N MET A 1 -11.45 -19.75 -19.19
CA MET A 1 -11.60 -18.49 -18.43
C MET A 1 -10.20 -17.93 -18.22
N ARG A 2 -9.96 -16.63 -18.43
CA ARG A 2 -8.62 -16.03 -18.22
C ARG A 2 -8.34 -15.86 -16.72
N PRO A 3 -7.06 -15.91 -16.28
CA PRO A 3 -6.71 -15.55 -14.91
C PRO A 3 -7.13 -14.10 -14.61
N ARG A 4 -7.46 -13.83 -13.35
CA ARG A 4 -7.89 -12.51 -12.89
C ARG A 4 -6.82 -11.83 -12.03
N LEU A 5 -6.59 -10.55 -12.29
CA LEU A 5 -5.76 -9.67 -11.46
C LEU A 5 -6.69 -8.67 -10.76
N VAL A 6 -6.87 -8.79 -9.45
CA VAL A 6 -7.79 -7.93 -8.70
C VAL A 6 -7.04 -6.73 -8.12
N LEU A 7 -7.55 -5.53 -8.35
CA LEU A 7 -7.01 -4.28 -7.80
C LEU A 7 -7.92 -3.81 -6.66
N PHE A 8 -7.57 -4.12 -5.42
CA PHE A 8 -8.36 -3.78 -4.24
C PHE A 8 -7.70 -2.62 -3.48
N GLY A 9 -8.40 -1.50 -3.34
CA GLY A 9 -7.80 -0.31 -2.72
C GLY A 9 -8.78 0.85 -2.55
N ASP A 10 -8.24 2.01 -2.19
CA ASP A 10 -9.02 3.24 -1.98
C ASP A 10 -9.23 4.05 -3.28
N SER A 11 -9.43 5.37 -3.16
CA SER A 11 -9.64 6.29 -4.28
C SER A 11 -8.48 6.30 -5.28
N ILE A 12 -7.24 6.05 -4.84
CA ILE A 12 -6.07 5.95 -5.73
C ILE A 12 -6.22 4.74 -6.66
N THR A 13 -6.81 3.66 -6.14
CA THR A 13 -7.11 2.47 -6.94
C THR A 13 -8.34 2.69 -7.81
N GLU A 14 -9.39 3.33 -7.30
CA GLU A 14 -10.60 3.67 -8.08
C GLU A 14 -10.26 4.49 -9.33
N LEU A 15 -9.40 5.49 -9.19
CA LEU A 15 -8.94 6.35 -10.27
C LEU A 15 -7.87 5.71 -11.17
N SER A 16 -7.43 4.48 -10.88
CA SER A 16 -6.34 3.82 -11.62
C SER A 16 -6.65 3.55 -13.10
N PHE A 17 -7.92 3.57 -13.48
CA PHE A 17 -8.39 3.39 -14.86
C PHE A 17 -8.62 4.71 -15.60
N ALA A 18 -8.36 5.86 -14.97
CA ALA A 18 -8.34 7.14 -15.66
C ALA A 18 -7.29 7.13 -16.80
N SER A 19 -7.40 8.07 -17.74
CA SER A 19 -6.46 8.18 -18.85
C SER A 19 -5.01 8.29 -18.35
N GLY A 20 -4.14 7.39 -18.80
CA GLY A 20 -2.75 7.30 -18.34
C GLY A 20 -2.56 6.67 -16.95
N GLY A 21 -3.64 6.16 -16.34
CA GLY A 21 -3.62 5.52 -15.03
C GLY A 21 -2.96 4.14 -15.06
N TRP A 22 -2.42 3.72 -13.91
CA TRP A 22 -1.66 2.48 -13.78
C TRP A 22 -2.51 1.21 -13.96
N GLY A 23 -3.80 1.25 -13.62
CA GLY A 23 -4.74 0.15 -13.83
C GLY A 23 -5.09 -0.03 -15.31
N ALA A 24 -5.24 1.08 -16.05
CA ALA A 24 -5.37 1.06 -17.50
C ALA A 24 -4.11 0.51 -18.18
N ALA A 25 -2.93 0.95 -17.75
CA ALA A 25 -1.65 0.43 -18.25
C ALA A 25 -1.46 -1.07 -17.96
N LEU A 26 -1.89 -1.54 -16.78
CA LEU A 26 -1.88 -2.96 -16.45
C LEU A 26 -2.80 -3.77 -17.37
N THR A 27 -4.00 -3.23 -17.65
CA THR A 27 -4.98 -3.85 -18.55
C THR A 27 -4.44 -3.97 -19.97
N ASP A 28 -3.80 -2.93 -20.48
CA ASP A 28 -3.14 -2.94 -21.79
C ASP A 28 -1.99 -3.96 -21.82
N ARG A 29 -1.13 -3.95 -20.80
CA ARG A 29 0.02 -4.85 -20.70
C ARG A 29 -0.36 -6.34 -20.71
N PHE A 30 -1.43 -6.69 -20.02
CA PHE A 30 -1.95 -8.06 -19.91
C PHE A 30 -3.13 -8.32 -20.85
N ALA A 31 -3.32 -7.47 -21.86
CA ALA A 31 -4.38 -7.63 -22.85
C ALA A 31 -4.34 -9.05 -23.43
N ARG A 32 -5.50 -9.70 -23.48
CA ARG A 32 -5.71 -11.08 -23.91
C ARG A 32 -5.10 -12.18 -23.02
N GLN A 33 -4.34 -11.84 -21.99
CA GLN A 33 -3.69 -12.79 -21.09
C GLN A 33 -4.43 -12.92 -19.76
N ALA A 34 -4.85 -11.81 -19.16
CA ALA A 34 -5.56 -11.77 -17.90
C ALA A 34 -6.67 -10.72 -17.92
N ASP A 35 -7.69 -10.94 -17.09
CA ASP A 35 -8.73 -9.93 -16.85
C ASP A 35 -8.33 -9.11 -15.62
N VAL A 36 -8.17 -7.80 -15.79
CA VAL A 36 -7.90 -6.88 -14.67
C VAL A 36 -9.23 -6.42 -14.09
N VAL A 37 -9.44 -6.67 -12.81
CA VAL A 37 -10.71 -6.41 -12.11
C VAL A 37 -10.51 -5.32 -11.09
N LEU A 38 -11.14 -4.16 -11.32
CA LEU A 38 -11.09 -3.02 -10.42
C LEU A 38 -12.03 -3.23 -9.21
N ARG A 39 -11.50 -3.01 -8.01
CA ARG A 39 -12.20 -2.95 -6.72
C ARG A 39 -11.67 -1.77 -5.89
N GLY A 40 -11.67 -0.58 -6.49
CA GLY A 40 -11.41 0.67 -5.80
C GLY A 40 -12.61 1.13 -4.99
N LEU A 41 -12.37 1.61 -3.77
CA LEU A 41 -13.38 2.07 -2.81
C LEU A 41 -12.99 3.48 -2.33
N SER A 42 -13.38 4.52 -3.06
CA SER A 42 -13.04 5.89 -2.70
C SER A 42 -13.48 6.26 -1.29
N GLY A 43 -12.56 6.89 -0.55
CA GLY A 43 -12.75 7.29 0.85
C GLY A 43 -12.58 6.16 1.87
N TYR A 44 -12.40 4.90 1.47
CA TYR A 44 -12.28 3.79 2.41
C TYR A 44 -10.88 3.69 3.04
N ASN A 45 -10.85 3.44 4.35
CA ASN A 45 -9.67 2.97 5.08
C ASN A 45 -9.72 1.45 5.24
N THR A 46 -8.67 0.86 5.82
CA THR A 46 -8.62 -0.60 6.02
C THR A 46 -9.73 -1.13 6.95
N ARG A 47 -10.16 -0.33 7.93
CA ARG A 47 -11.23 -0.69 8.88
C ARG A 47 -12.55 -0.92 8.15
N TRP A 48 -12.91 -0.06 7.20
CA TRP A 48 -14.14 -0.20 6.43
C TRP A 48 -13.99 -1.22 5.32
N ALA A 49 -12.84 -1.26 4.65
CA ALA A 49 -12.54 -2.24 3.62
C ALA A 49 -12.70 -3.68 4.12
N LEU A 50 -12.23 -3.98 5.33
CA LEU A 50 -12.35 -5.32 5.93
C LEU A 50 -13.82 -5.75 6.10
N LYS A 51 -14.71 -4.82 6.47
CA LYS A 51 -16.14 -5.12 6.69
C LYS A 51 -16.87 -5.49 5.40
N VAL A 52 -16.46 -4.89 4.28
CA VAL A 52 -17.10 -5.12 2.98
C VAL A 52 -16.34 -6.14 2.12
N LEU A 53 -15.23 -6.68 2.62
CA LEU A 53 -14.31 -7.53 1.85
C LEU A 53 -15.02 -8.71 1.16
N PRO A 54 -15.89 -9.51 1.82
CA PRO A 54 -16.58 -10.61 1.14
C PRO A 54 -17.42 -10.13 -0.06
N ARG A 55 -18.17 -9.04 0.15
CA ARG A 55 -19.03 -8.45 -0.89
C ARG A 55 -18.22 -7.81 -2.00
N ALA A 56 -17.13 -7.11 -1.67
CA ALA A 56 -16.23 -6.51 -2.64
C ALA A 56 -15.58 -7.57 -3.55
N MET A 57 -15.43 -8.80 -3.06
CA MET A 57 -14.84 -9.90 -3.81
C MET A 57 -15.84 -10.73 -4.59
N GLU A 58 -17.15 -10.50 -4.46
CA GLU A 58 -18.16 -11.13 -5.29
C GLU A 58 -17.85 -10.92 -6.78
N GLY A 59 -17.82 -12.02 -7.54
CA GLY A 59 -17.47 -12.01 -8.96
C GLY A 59 -16.02 -11.63 -9.28
N ALA A 60 -15.16 -11.37 -8.29
CA ALA A 60 -13.73 -11.06 -8.43
C ALA A 60 -12.82 -12.14 -7.83
N ALA A 61 -13.22 -12.75 -6.71
CA ALA A 61 -12.50 -13.82 -6.01
C ALA A 61 -13.48 -14.66 -5.16
N GLY A 62 -13.33 -15.99 -5.14
CA GLY A 62 -14.08 -16.88 -4.23
C GLY A 62 -15.29 -17.63 -4.82
N ALA A 63 -15.71 -18.63 -4.03
CA ALA A 63 -16.34 -19.92 -4.38
C ALA A 63 -17.73 -19.92 -5.08
N GLY A 64 -18.23 -18.79 -5.57
CA GLY A 64 -19.58 -18.69 -6.13
C GLY A 64 -19.67 -18.67 -7.66
N ALA A 65 -18.61 -18.27 -8.37
CA ALA A 65 -18.72 -18.08 -9.84
C ALA A 65 -17.38 -18.08 -10.61
N GLY A 66 -16.23 -18.36 -10.00
CA GLY A 66 -14.96 -18.40 -10.72
C GLY A 66 -13.76 -18.82 -9.87
N ALA A 67 -12.68 -19.21 -10.55
CA ALA A 67 -11.40 -19.62 -9.96
C ALA A 67 -10.77 -18.49 -9.12
N ASP A 68 -9.97 -18.84 -8.11
CA ASP A 68 -9.24 -17.86 -7.30
C ASP A 68 -8.43 -16.89 -8.16
N PRO A 69 -8.32 -15.61 -7.77
CA PRO A 69 -7.56 -14.63 -8.53
C PRO A 69 -6.09 -15.06 -8.61
N ALA A 70 -5.47 -14.84 -9.77
CA ALA A 70 -4.05 -15.14 -9.96
C ALA A 70 -3.15 -14.18 -9.18
N ALA A 71 -3.60 -12.95 -8.97
CA ALA A 71 -2.98 -11.98 -8.07
C ALA A 71 -4.02 -10.99 -7.54
N VAL A 72 -3.75 -10.45 -6.35
CA VAL A 72 -4.52 -9.36 -5.74
C VAL A 72 -3.56 -8.28 -5.28
N THR A 73 -3.82 -7.04 -5.66
CA THR A 73 -3.17 -5.86 -5.06
C THR A 73 -4.04 -5.36 -3.92
N VAL A 74 -3.45 -5.13 -2.75
CA VAL A 74 -4.10 -4.48 -1.61
C VAL A 74 -3.46 -3.11 -1.42
N PHE A 75 -4.14 -2.04 -1.83
CA PHE A 75 -3.61 -0.69 -1.84
C PHE A 75 -4.48 0.28 -1.02
N PHE A 76 -4.34 0.16 0.29
CA PHE A 76 -4.96 1.01 1.30
C PHE A 76 -3.90 1.61 2.23
N GLY A 77 -4.23 2.73 2.86
CA GLY A 77 -3.42 3.33 3.93
C GLY A 77 -3.37 4.85 3.88
N ALA A 78 -3.67 5.46 2.72
CA ALA A 78 -3.71 6.91 2.61
C ALA A 78 -4.76 7.52 3.56
N ASN A 79 -5.96 6.93 3.58
CA ASN A 79 -7.05 7.36 4.47
C ASN A 79 -6.77 7.00 5.93
N ASP A 80 -6.22 5.82 6.21
CA ASP A 80 -5.83 5.36 7.55
C ASP A 80 -4.84 6.31 8.24
N ALA A 81 -3.91 6.87 7.45
CA ALA A 81 -2.88 7.81 7.89
C ALA A 81 -3.40 9.24 8.13
N SER A 82 -4.70 9.49 7.95
CA SER A 82 -5.30 10.78 8.29
C SER A 82 -5.03 11.12 9.75
N LEU A 83 -4.61 12.35 10.03
CA LEU A 83 -4.32 12.77 11.39
C LEU A 83 -5.62 13.01 12.18
N PRO A 84 -5.65 12.66 13.48
CA PRO A 84 -6.86 12.73 14.30
C PRO A 84 -7.34 14.16 14.60
N ASP A 85 -6.54 15.18 14.29
CA ASP A 85 -6.82 16.61 14.49
C ASP A 85 -7.19 17.36 13.20
N GLN A 86 -7.37 16.64 12.09
CA GLN A 86 -7.69 17.21 10.78
C GLN A 86 -9.14 16.95 10.36
N VAL A 87 -9.60 17.59 9.29
CA VAL A 87 -10.96 17.41 8.72
C VAL A 87 -11.27 15.94 8.43
N GLN A 88 -10.25 15.18 8.04
CA GLN A 88 -10.34 13.75 7.71
C GLN A 88 -10.09 12.82 8.91
N ALA A 89 -10.11 13.34 10.15
CA ALA A 89 -9.87 12.54 11.36
C ALA A 89 -10.76 11.30 11.48
N HIS A 90 -11.98 11.36 10.93
CA HIS A 90 -12.92 10.23 10.89
C HIS A 90 -12.38 9.01 10.11
N GLN A 91 -11.41 9.21 9.22
CA GLN A 91 -10.76 8.13 8.47
C GLN A 91 -9.57 7.51 9.21
N HIS A 92 -9.09 8.12 10.30
CA HIS A 92 -7.90 7.67 11.01
C HIS A 92 -8.03 6.23 11.52
N VAL A 93 -6.96 5.45 11.30
CA VAL A 93 -6.80 4.10 11.84
C VAL A 93 -5.45 4.00 12.56
N PRO A 94 -5.42 3.69 13.87
CA PRO A 94 -4.17 3.50 14.59
C PRO A 94 -3.30 2.41 13.97
N LEU A 95 -1.98 2.58 13.98
CA LEU A 95 -1.02 1.68 13.32
C LEU A 95 -1.21 0.20 13.66
N LYS A 96 -1.46 -0.11 14.94
CA LYS A 96 -1.68 -1.50 15.40
C LYS A 96 -2.93 -2.11 14.76
N GLU A 97 -3.99 -1.32 14.61
CA GLU A 97 -5.23 -1.73 13.96
C GLU A 97 -5.01 -1.88 12.45
N TYR A 98 -4.37 -0.91 11.80
CA TYR A 98 -4.02 -0.97 10.37
C TYR A 98 -3.25 -2.26 10.03
N GLN A 99 -2.22 -2.61 10.80
CA GLN A 99 -1.46 -3.86 10.61
C GLN A 99 -2.35 -5.10 10.76
N SER A 100 -3.28 -5.08 11.69
CA SER A 100 -4.17 -6.21 11.95
C SER A 100 -5.24 -6.35 10.86
N ASN A 101 -5.76 -5.23 10.36
CA ASN A 101 -6.67 -5.18 9.24
C ASN A 101 -6.01 -5.72 7.97
N LEU A 102 -4.77 -5.31 7.67
CA LEU A 102 -4.03 -5.83 6.51
C LEU A 102 -3.80 -7.35 6.61
N ARG A 103 -3.39 -7.85 7.78
CA ARG A 103 -3.24 -9.31 7.99
C ARG A 103 -4.56 -10.04 7.74
N ALA A 104 -5.67 -9.52 8.23
CA ALA A 104 -6.99 -10.11 8.01
C ALA A 104 -7.41 -10.09 6.53
N ILE A 105 -7.16 -8.98 5.82
CA ILE A 105 -7.42 -8.86 4.38
C ILE A 105 -6.57 -9.88 3.59
N CYS A 106 -5.28 -10.00 3.89
CA CYS A 106 -4.41 -10.97 3.21
C CYS A 106 -4.82 -12.42 3.51
N ALA A 107 -5.20 -12.71 4.77
CA ALA A 107 -5.67 -14.03 5.17
C ALA A 107 -6.96 -14.45 4.45
N TYR A 108 -7.85 -13.50 4.12
CA TYR A 108 -9.06 -13.77 3.34
C TYR A 108 -8.75 -14.41 1.98
N PHE A 109 -7.70 -13.96 1.32
CA PHE A 109 -7.25 -14.51 0.03
C PHE A 109 -6.45 -15.81 0.16
N LYS A 110 -6.37 -16.40 1.37
CA LYS A 110 -5.52 -17.56 1.69
C LYS A 110 -4.05 -17.35 1.32
N VAL A 111 -3.60 -16.10 1.23
CA VAL A 111 -2.20 -15.76 1.01
C VAL A 111 -1.48 -15.98 2.33
N MET A 112 -0.91 -17.18 2.51
CA MET A 112 -0.13 -17.53 3.70
C MET A 112 1.32 -17.05 3.64
N ASP A 113 1.72 -16.37 2.56
CA ASP A 113 3.07 -15.84 2.43
C ASP A 113 3.06 -14.32 2.32
N LEU A 114 3.15 -13.66 3.48
CA LEU A 114 3.54 -12.24 3.60
C LEU A 114 5.07 -12.10 3.60
N SER A 115 5.79 -13.01 2.95
CA SER A 115 7.18 -12.75 2.64
C SER A 115 7.22 -11.60 1.62
N TRP A 116 7.41 -10.39 2.14
CA TRP A 116 7.88 -9.21 1.44
C TRP A 116 6.93 -8.67 0.35
N ILE A 117 5.85 -7.97 0.75
CA ILE A 117 5.44 -6.79 -0.02
C ILE A 117 6.56 -5.76 0.15
N ARG A 118 7.63 -5.94 -0.63
CA ARG A 118 8.64 -4.92 -0.84
C ARG A 118 7.96 -3.88 -1.69
N MET A 119 7.39 -2.87 -1.03
CA MET A 119 6.97 -1.60 -1.64
C MET A 119 8.18 -1.03 -2.36
N SER A 120 8.39 -1.47 -3.59
CA SER A 120 9.48 -1.02 -4.44
C SER A 120 8.97 0.29 -5.02
N TRP A 121 9.36 1.38 -4.38
CA TRP A 121 9.19 2.72 -4.92
C TRP A 121 9.70 2.73 -6.36
N ILE A 122 8.81 2.82 -7.35
CA ILE A 122 9.18 3.15 -8.73
C ILE A 122 9.48 4.65 -8.73
N GLY A 123 10.67 4.98 -8.26
CA GLY A 123 11.15 6.34 -8.15
C GLY A 123 12.67 6.36 -8.14
N ARG A 124 13.24 6.29 -9.35
CA ARG A 124 14.42 7.03 -9.84
C ARG A 124 15.00 6.30 -11.04
N SER A 125 14.57 6.71 -12.23
CA SER A 125 15.52 6.85 -13.33
C SER A 125 15.92 8.33 -13.40
N PRO A 126 17.21 8.67 -13.45
CA PRO A 126 17.63 10.04 -13.61
C PRO A 126 17.46 10.49 -15.06
N ILE A 127 16.99 11.73 -15.24
CA ILE A 127 17.19 12.59 -16.42
C ILE A 127 16.27 12.29 -17.63
N ARG A 128 15.18 13.06 -17.79
CA ARG A 128 15.15 14.33 -18.55
C ARG A 128 13.90 15.14 -18.24
N ARG A 129 14.10 16.44 -18.26
CA ARG A 129 13.22 17.54 -17.88
C ARG A 129 12.25 17.83 -19.03
N LEU A 130 10.94 17.80 -18.78
CA LEU A 130 9.93 18.54 -19.55
C LEU A 130 8.59 18.56 -18.79
N GLY A 131 8.08 19.77 -18.55
CA GLY A 131 6.64 20.03 -18.46
C GLY A 131 5.92 19.63 -17.18
N SER A 132 6.02 20.50 -16.17
CA SER A 132 4.97 20.84 -15.17
C SER A 132 3.55 20.31 -15.41
N SER A 133 3.06 19.43 -14.53
CA SER A 133 1.85 19.60 -13.69
C SER A 133 1.51 18.26 -13.00
N ILE A 134 1.00 18.33 -11.76
CA ILE A 134 0.49 17.21 -10.93
C ILE A 134 1.58 16.39 -10.21
N ALA A 135 2.29 17.03 -9.28
CA ALA A 135 2.97 16.35 -8.18
C ALA A 135 2.52 17.01 -6.88
N GLY A 136 1.45 16.48 -6.27
CA GLY A 136 0.89 17.02 -5.04
C GLY A 136 -0.04 16.03 -4.37
N ALA A 137 0.53 15.06 -3.65
CA ALA A 137 0.00 14.47 -2.42
C ALA A 137 0.84 13.23 -2.01
N MET A 138 2.09 13.42 -1.59
CA MET A 138 2.80 12.41 -0.80
C MET A 138 3.99 13.06 -0.07
N ALA A 139 3.76 13.56 1.15
CA ALA A 139 4.79 13.98 2.11
C ALA A 139 4.15 14.02 3.51
N LEU A 140 4.51 13.10 4.41
CA LEU A 140 5.66 13.14 5.34
C LEU A 140 5.40 13.97 6.61
N HIS A 141 5.26 13.27 7.74
CA HIS A 141 5.87 13.71 8.99
C HIS A 141 6.23 12.49 9.85
N CYS A 142 7.51 12.12 9.90
CA CYS A 142 8.07 11.43 11.06
C CYS A 142 9.57 11.70 11.19
N CYS A 143 9.88 12.49 12.21
CA CYS A 143 11.10 12.64 13.01
C CYS A 143 12.44 12.11 12.48
N HIS A 144 13.38 13.05 12.33
CA HIS A 144 14.80 12.84 12.56
C HIS A 144 15.06 12.55 14.05
N THR A 145 15.68 11.41 14.36
CA THR A 145 16.79 11.33 15.33
C THR A 145 17.67 10.11 14.98
N HIS A 146 18.71 10.35 14.18
CA HIS A 146 19.89 9.51 14.15
C HIS A 146 20.97 10.16 15.00
N HIS A 147 21.44 9.49 16.04
CA HIS A 147 22.84 9.51 16.41
C HIS A 147 23.31 8.07 16.66
N SER A 148 24.40 7.75 15.99
CA SER A 148 24.96 6.43 15.72
C SER A 148 25.65 5.79 16.93
N PRO A 149 25.82 4.45 16.96
CA PRO A 149 26.79 3.78 17.81
C PRO A 149 28.12 3.53 17.08
N THR A 150 29.17 3.39 17.90
CA THR A 150 30.53 2.84 17.68
C THR A 150 31.67 3.83 17.36
N ASP A 151 32.55 4.00 18.36
CA ASP A 151 33.97 3.73 18.15
C ASP A 151 34.60 3.11 19.43
N LEU A 152 35.43 2.09 19.22
CA LEU A 152 36.10 1.25 20.22
C LEU A 152 37.60 1.61 20.27
N ARG A 153 38.20 1.39 21.46
CA ARG A 153 39.65 1.37 21.80
C ARG A 153 40.29 2.75 22.02
N ALA A 154 41.19 2.98 22.98
CA ALA A 154 41.90 2.12 23.93
C ALA A 154 42.36 2.96 25.16
N SER A 155 42.63 2.23 26.25
CA SER A 155 43.77 2.39 27.17
C SER A 155 43.99 3.74 27.90
N GLU A 156 43.89 3.65 29.24
CA GLU A 156 44.89 4.03 30.25
C GLU A 156 44.27 4.82 31.43
N ASN A 157 44.33 4.18 32.59
CA ASN A 157 44.22 4.77 33.91
C ASN A 157 45.64 5.21 34.31
N PRO A 158 45.85 6.42 34.86
CA PRO A 158 46.18 6.45 36.28
C PRO A 158 45.67 7.69 37.05
N VAL A 159 45.21 7.44 38.28
CA VAL A 159 45.67 8.07 39.54
C VAL A 159 45.92 9.59 39.56
N ASN A 160 45.02 10.29 40.28
CA ASN A 160 45.24 11.36 41.28
C ASN A 160 45.93 12.69 40.88
N LYS A 161 45.24 13.83 41.05
CA LYS A 161 45.72 14.99 41.85
C LYS A 161 44.73 16.17 41.89
N TYR A 162 44.53 16.65 43.13
CA TYR A 162 43.90 17.90 43.62
C TYR A 162 42.38 17.94 43.71
#